data_AF-A0A085LQ47-F1
#
_entry.id   AF-A0A085LQ47-F1
#
_cell.length_a   1.000
_cell.length_b   1.000
_cell.length_c   1.000
_cell.angle_alpha   90.00
_cell.angle_beta   90.00
_cell.angle_gamma   90.00
#
_symmetry.space_group_name_H-M   'P 1'
#
loop_
_entity.id
_entity.type
_entity.pdbx_description
1 polymer ?
#
loop_
_entity_poly.entity_id
_entity_poly.type
_entity_poly.pdbx_seq_one_letter_code
_entity_poly.pdbx_strand_id
1 'polypeptide(L)'
;MNLHLQCDSLNLIKTKAVISAFVLKLVIYKRNLGLGEFCQLPLLAALKKNAEVADDDILVYCHHLEMLRADFVKRFSDILSMKIPGSVVDRFCNVEEPETELQEELQRQVAQRYPRLWAVVEKLFVAFQSSYLAERGFSAVTDLLSKKRNRLQMVKRGDLRIMLTNISPNVKKLVSLHRTHPSH
;
A
#
# COMPACT_ATOMS: atom_id res chain seq x y z
N MET A 1 -13.50 -20.85 12.05
CA MET A 1 -12.16 -20.87 11.44
C MET A 1 -12.12 -19.83 10.32
N ASN A 2 -11.08 -18.98 10.23
CA ASN A 2 -11.05 -17.91 9.22
C ASN A 2 -10.63 -18.50 7.86
N LEU A 3 -11.59 -18.65 6.94
CA LEU A 3 -11.35 -19.25 5.61
C LEU A 3 -10.32 -18.47 4.77
N HIS A 4 -10.12 -17.18 5.03
CA HIS A 4 -9.13 -16.39 4.29
C HIS A 4 -7.70 -16.78 4.61
N LEU A 5 -7.44 -17.40 5.77
CA LEU A 5 -6.12 -17.94 6.12
C LEU A 5 -5.83 -19.31 5.45
N GLN A 6 -6.82 -19.89 4.76
CA GLN A 6 -6.74 -21.23 4.13
C GLN A 6 -6.70 -21.16 2.59
N CYS A 7 -6.54 -19.97 2.00
CA CYS A 7 -6.54 -19.80 0.55
C CYS A 7 -5.15 -20.08 -0.04
N ASP A 8 -5.07 -20.95 -1.05
CA ASP A 8 -3.83 -21.51 -1.67
C ASP A 8 -2.91 -20.49 -2.39
N SER A 9 -3.18 -19.18 -2.31
CA SER A 9 -2.39 -18.13 -3.00
C SER A 9 -2.07 -16.91 -2.11
N LEU A 10 -1.87 -17.13 -0.81
CA LEU A 10 -1.46 -16.09 0.12
C LEU A 10 0.05 -15.79 -0.04
N ASN A 11 0.35 -14.60 -0.58
CA ASN A 11 1.69 -14.02 -0.47
C ASN A 11 1.82 -13.25 0.86
N LEU A 12 3.05 -12.94 1.25
CA LEU A 12 3.34 -12.34 2.56
C LEU A 12 2.59 -11.01 2.82
N ILE A 13 2.34 -10.23 1.76
CA ILE A 13 1.55 -8.99 1.81
C ILE A 13 0.08 -9.29 2.14
N LYS A 14 -0.53 -10.24 1.41
CA LYS A 14 -1.92 -10.68 1.65
C LYS A 14 -2.04 -11.28 3.05
N THR A 15 -1.09 -12.10 3.48
CA THR A 15 -1.07 -12.69 4.83
C THR A 15 -1.03 -11.59 5.89
N LYS A 16 -0.14 -10.60 5.76
CA LYS A 16 -0.09 -9.45 6.69
C LYS A 16 -1.41 -8.69 6.72
N ALA A 17 -2.02 -8.43 5.57
CA ALA A 17 -3.30 -7.73 5.48
C ALA A 17 -4.42 -8.49 6.18
N VAL A 18 -4.55 -9.80 5.93
CA VAL A 18 -5.57 -10.66 6.52
C VAL A 18 -5.41 -10.75 8.05
N ILE A 19 -4.18 -10.95 8.55
CA ILE A 19 -3.90 -11.02 9.98
C ILE A 19 -4.18 -9.67 10.65
N SER A 20 -3.71 -8.57 10.06
CA SER A 20 -3.97 -7.21 10.57
C SER A 20 -5.46 -6.92 10.64
N ALA A 21 -6.21 -7.24 9.58
CA ALA A 21 -7.66 -7.05 9.53
C ALA A 21 -8.36 -7.90 10.60
N PHE A 22 -7.94 -9.15 10.81
CA PHE A 22 -8.53 -10.01 11.83
C PHE A 22 -8.29 -9.47 13.25
N VAL A 23 -7.06 -9.01 13.56
CA VAL A 23 -6.73 -8.38 14.85
C VAL A 23 -7.59 -7.14 15.10
N LEU A 24 -7.75 -6.27 14.09
CA LEU A 24 -8.63 -5.10 14.17
C LEU A 24 -10.10 -5.50 14.37
N LYS A 25 -10.54 -6.58 13.71
CA LYS A 25 -11.89 -7.11 13.84
C LYS A 25 -12.21 -7.53 15.28
N LEU A 26 -11.24 -8.15 15.99
CA LEU A 26 -11.41 -8.51 17.40
C LEU A 26 -11.60 -7.28 18.30
N VAL A 27 -10.89 -6.17 18.02
CA VAL A 27 -11.09 -4.90 18.73
C VAL A 27 -12.51 -4.37 18.52
N ILE A 28 -12.98 -4.39 17.27
CA ILE A 28 -14.34 -3.96 16.92
C ILE A 28 -15.38 -4.83 17.64
N TYR A 29 -15.22 -6.15 17.62
CA TYR A 29 -16.15 -7.07 18.26
C TYR A 29 -16.24 -6.85 19.77
N LYS A 30 -15.09 -6.67 20.43
CA LYS A 30 -15.05 -6.34 21.86
C LYS A 30 -15.77 -5.03 22.16
N ARG A 31 -15.51 -3.98 21.38
CA ARG A 31 -16.14 -2.67 21.55
C ARG A 31 -17.66 -2.78 21.41
N ASN A 32 -18.13 -3.42 20.35
CA ASN A 32 -19.55 -3.56 20.08
C ASN A 32 -20.26 -4.37 21.16
N LEU A 33 -19.66 -5.48 21.62
CA LEU A 33 -20.18 -6.25 22.74
C LEU A 33 -20.30 -5.42 24.02
N GLY A 34 -19.28 -4.60 24.33
CA GLY A 34 -19.33 -3.68 25.47
C GLY A 34 -20.41 -2.60 25.36
N LEU A 35 -20.87 -2.29 24.14
CA LEU A 35 -21.99 -1.37 23.89
C LEU A 35 -23.36 -2.08 23.81
N GLY A 36 -23.40 -3.40 23.97
CA GLY A 36 -24.61 -4.20 23.80
C GLY A 36 -25.02 -4.39 22.32
N GLU A 37 -24.11 -4.18 21.38
CA GLU A 37 -24.33 -4.41 19.96
C GLU A 37 -23.87 -5.82 19.55
N PHE A 38 -24.83 -6.67 19.16
CA PHE A 38 -24.59 -8.09 18.89
C PHE A 38 -24.68 -8.49 17.42
N CYS A 39 -24.70 -7.54 16.49
CA CYS A 39 -24.91 -7.78 15.06
C CYS A 39 -23.92 -8.80 14.44
N GLN A 40 -22.72 -8.92 15.01
CA GLN A 40 -21.70 -9.86 14.55
C GLN A 40 -21.79 -11.25 15.18
N LEU A 41 -22.61 -11.42 16.22
CA LEU A 41 -22.82 -12.67 16.95
C LEU A 41 -24.33 -12.93 17.11
N PRO A 42 -25.01 -13.36 16.04
CA PRO A 42 -26.48 -13.52 16.04
C PRO A 42 -27.01 -14.47 17.12
N LEU A 43 -26.22 -15.51 17.45
CA LEU A 43 -26.57 -16.44 18.52
C LEU A 43 -26.54 -15.76 19.89
N LEU A 44 -25.50 -14.98 20.17
CA LEU A 44 -25.40 -14.24 21.42
C LEU A 44 -26.48 -13.16 21.53
N ALA A 45 -26.82 -12.52 20.40
CA ALA A 45 -27.95 -11.58 20.32
C ALA A 45 -29.28 -12.25 20.71
N ALA A 46 -29.52 -13.47 20.21
CA ALA A 46 -30.73 -14.23 20.52
C ALA A 46 -30.78 -14.62 22.01
N LEU A 47 -29.68 -15.13 22.56
CA LEU A 47 -29.59 -15.49 23.98
C LEU A 47 -29.79 -14.29 24.90
N LYS A 48 -29.22 -13.12 24.54
CA LYS A 48 -29.40 -11.88 25.29
C LYS A 48 -30.85 -11.41 25.28
N LYS A 49 -31.54 -11.54 24.15
CA LYS A 49 -32.97 -11.20 24.01
C LYS A 49 -33.86 -12.09 24.88
N ASN A 50 -33.49 -13.36 25.07
CA ASN A 50 -34.20 -14.31 25.92
C ASN A 50 -33.85 -14.17 27.42
N ALA A 51 -33.02 -13.19 27.80
CA ALA A 51 -32.49 -13.02 29.16
C ALA A 51 -31.69 -14.23 29.70
N GLU A 52 -31.12 -15.05 28.80
CA GLU A 52 -30.31 -16.22 29.15
C GLU A 52 -28.84 -15.86 29.47
N VAL A 53 -28.43 -14.62 29.17
CA VAL A 53 -27.05 -14.15 29.32
C VAL A 53 -27.05 -12.85 30.13
N ALA A 54 -26.37 -12.86 31.27
CA ALA A 54 -26.21 -11.68 32.13
C ALA A 54 -25.21 -10.69 31.53
N ASP A 55 -25.15 -9.46 32.06
CA ASP A 55 -24.14 -8.48 31.62
C ASP A 55 -22.73 -8.92 32.02
N ASP A 56 -22.57 -9.60 33.15
CA ASP A 56 -21.28 -10.13 33.60
C ASP A 56 -20.72 -11.18 32.61
N ASP A 57 -21.58 -11.99 32.00
CA ASP A 57 -21.17 -12.95 30.98
C ASP A 57 -20.60 -12.24 29.73
N ILE A 58 -21.18 -11.09 29.37
CA ILE A 58 -20.69 -10.26 28.24
C ILE A 58 -19.28 -9.77 28.53
N LEU A 59 -19.00 -9.39 29.79
CA LEU A 59 -17.65 -8.95 30.20
C LEU A 59 -16.64 -10.09 30.06
N VAL A 60 -17.03 -11.32 30.38
CA VAL A 60 -16.21 -12.52 30.16
C VAL A 60 -15.91 -12.71 28.67
N TYR A 61 -16.90 -12.59 27.78
CA TYR A 61 -16.67 -12.62 26.33
C TYR A 61 -15.73 -11.51 25.85
N CYS A 62 -15.91 -10.29 26.34
CA CYS A 62 -15.01 -9.17 26.04
C CYS A 62 -13.57 -9.44 26.49
N HIS A 63 -13.39 -10.07 27.65
CA HIS A 63 -12.08 -10.47 28.14
C HIS A 63 -11.46 -11.56 27.25
N HIS A 64 -12.22 -12.58 26.87
CA HIS A 64 -11.75 -13.62 25.96
C HIS A 64 -11.32 -13.07 24.59
N LEU A 65 -12.04 -12.10 24.04
CA LEU A 65 -11.64 -11.43 22.80
C LEU A 65 -10.33 -10.66 22.95
N GLU A 66 -10.09 -10.02 24.10
CA GLU A 66 -8.81 -9.36 24.37
C GLU A 66 -7.66 -10.37 24.48
N MET A 67 -7.89 -11.48 25.19
CA MET A 67 -6.90 -12.56 25.33
C MET A 67 -6.57 -13.19 23.97
N LEU A 68 -7.59 -13.43 23.14
CA LEU A 68 -7.42 -13.94 21.78
C LEU A 68 -6.63 -12.96 20.91
N ARG A 69 -6.95 -11.67 20.99
CA ARG A 69 -6.22 -10.62 20.29
C ARG A 69 -4.76 -10.59 20.72
N ALA A 70 -4.49 -10.63 22.03
CA ALA A 70 -3.13 -10.64 22.57
C ALA A 70 -2.35 -11.86 22.08
N ASP A 71 -2.95 -13.05 22.06
CA ASP A 71 -2.32 -14.26 21.52
C ASP A 71 -1.99 -14.10 20.02
N PHE A 72 -2.93 -13.59 19.21
CA PHE A 72 -2.69 -13.34 17.79
C PHE A 72 -1.57 -12.32 17.55
N VAL A 73 -1.56 -11.21 18.30
CA VAL A 73 -0.51 -10.19 18.19
C VAL A 73 0.85 -10.77 18.55
N LYS A 74 0.92 -11.59 19.60
CA LYS A 74 2.15 -12.27 20.02
C LYS A 74 2.63 -13.28 18.97
N ARG A 75 1.72 -14.15 18.52
CA ARG A 75 2.01 -15.26 17.59
C ARG A 75 2.44 -14.79 16.21
N PHE A 76 1.90 -13.67 15.74
CA PHE A 76 2.20 -13.10 14.42
C PHE A 76 2.96 -11.77 14.52
N SER A 77 3.72 -11.56 15.59
CA SER A 77 4.45 -10.31 15.85
C SER A 77 5.46 -9.99 14.75
N ASP A 78 6.10 -11.01 14.18
CA ASP A 78 6.98 -10.95 13.03
C ASP A 78 6.26 -10.42 11.77
N ILE A 79 5.10 -10.99 11.43
CA ILE A 79 4.33 -10.57 10.26
C ILE A 79 3.71 -9.18 10.49
N LEU A 80 3.21 -8.90 11.69
CA LEU A 80 2.59 -7.63 12.05
C LEU A 80 3.61 -6.48 12.11
N SER A 81 4.84 -6.73 12.55
CA SER A 81 5.93 -5.73 12.57
C SER A 81 6.62 -5.53 11.22
N MET A 82 6.45 -6.46 10.27
CA MET A 82 7.07 -6.38 8.94
C MET A 82 6.75 -5.05 8.24
N LYS A 83 7.77 -4.25 7.93
CA LYS A 83 7.61 -3.08 7.06
C LYS A 83 7.57 -3.57 5.62
N ILE A 84 6.48 -3.29 4.91
CA ILE A 84 6.41 -3.54 3.47
C ILE A 84 6.91 -2.26 2.80
N PRO A 85 8.07 -2.29 2.11
CA PRO A 85 8.57 -1.12 1.42
C PRO A 85 7.53 -0.59 0.42
N GLY A 86 7.45 0.73 0.27
CA GLY A 86 6.53 1.35 -0.67
C GLY A 86 6.67 0.75 -2.07
N SER A 87 7.91 0.49 -2.49
CA SER A 87 8.27 -0.10 -3.78
C SER A 87 7.69 -1.49 -4.07
N VAL A 88 7.36 -2.26 -3.03
CA VAL A 88 6.78 -3.61 -3.12
C VAL A 88 5.25 -3.54 -3.30
N VAL A 89 4.60 -2.50 -2.78
CA VAL A 89 3.16 -2.23 -2.95
C VAL A 89 2.90 -1.42 -4.21
N ASP A 90 3.75 -0.43 -4.47
CA ASP A 90 3.75 0.45 -5.63
C ASP A 90 5.19 0.88 -5.95
N ARG A 91 5.71 0.39 -7.09
CA ARG A 91 7.09 0.63 -7.56
C ARG A 91 7.39 2.11 -7.86
N PHE A 92 6.38 2.99 -7.81
CA PHE A 92 6.51 4.44 -8.01
C PHE A 92 6.21 5.29 -6.77
N CYS A 93 6.03 4.68 -5.60
CA CYS A 93 6.02 5.44 -4.36
C CYS A 93 7.29 6.30 -4.30
N ASN A 94 7.13 7.61 -4.03
CA ASN A 94 8.26 8.49 -3.77
C ASN A 94 8.98 7.97 -2.54
N VAL A 95 9.99 7.15 -2.77
CA VAL A 95 10.89 6.69 -1.73
C VAL A 95 11.56 7.95 -1.18
N GLU A 96 11.19 8.34 0.03
CA GLU A 96 12.09 9.16 0.83
C GLU A 96 13.40 8.38 0.90
N GLU A 97 14.53 9.08 0.66
CA GLU A 97 15.90 8.56 0.51
C GLU A 97 16.25 7.27 1.30
N PRO A 98 15.82 7.05 2.58
CA PRO A 98 16.16 5.82 3.32
C PRO A 98 15.70 4.48 2.72
N GLU A 99 14.64 4.37 1.89
CA GLU A 99 14.24 3.04 1.36
C GLU A 99 15.06 2.61 0.13
N THR A 100 15.73 3.55 -0.54
CA THR A 100 16.55 3.28 -1.72
C THR A 100 17.81 2.50 -1.34
N GLU A 101 18.44 2.89 -0.22
CA GLU A 101 19.65 2.24 0.30
C GLU A 101 19.36 0.80 0.74
N LEU A 102 18.23 0.57 1.41
CA LEU A 102 17.79 -0.75 1.86
C LEU A 102 17.47 -1.68 0.69
N GLN A 103 16.90 -1.13 -0.39
CA GLN A 103 16.59 -1.91 -1.59
C GLN A 103 17.85 -2.27 -2.39
N GLU A 104 18.79 -1.34 -2.54
CA GLU A 104 20.08 -1.62 -3.18
C GLU A 104 20.90 -2.64 -2.38
N GLU A 105 20.87 -2.55 -1.05
CA GLU A 105 21.58 -3.49 -0.18
C GLU A 105 20.97 -4.90 -0.24
N LEU A 106 19.65 -5.02 -0.23
CA LEU A 106 18.98 -6.31 -0.42
C LEU A 106 19.28 -6.91 -1.79
N GLN A 107 19.28 -6.10 -2.85
CA GLN A 107 19.66 -6.54 -4.20
C GLN A 107 21.12 -7.02 -4.24
N ARG A 108 22.05 -6.30 -3.60
CA ARG A 108 23.45 -6.73 -3.48
C ARG A 108 23.61 -8.05 -2.73
N GLN A 109 22.89 -8.23 -1.62
CA GLN A 109 22.96 -9.47 -0.85
C GLN A 109 22.42 -10.67 -1.62
N VAL A 110 21.30 -10.50 -2.35
CA VAL A 110 20.75 -11.56 -3.21
C VAL A 110 21.69 -11.85 -4.39
N ALA A 111 22.28 -10.82 -4.99
CA ALA A 111 23.26 -10.96 -6.07
C ALA A 111 24.51 -11.73 -5.62
N GLN A 112 25.02 -11.46 -4.42
CA GLN A 112 26.18 -12.17 -3.87
C GLN A 112 25.85 -13.61 -3.48
N ARG A 113 24.70 -13.84 -2.84
CA ARG A 113 24.37 -15.16 -2.26
C ARG A 113 23.80 -16.14 -3.28
N TYR A 114 23.13 -15.65 -4.31
CA TYR A 114 22.50 -16.46 -5.36
C TYR A 114 22.78 -15.91 -6.77
N PRO A 115 24.04 -15.88 -7.23
CA PRO A 115 24.45 -15.21 -8.46
C PRO A 115 23.76 -15.78 -9.72
N ARG A 116 23.51 -17.10 -9.75
CA ARG A 116 22.80 -17.75 -10.88
C ARG A 116 21.33 -17.34 -10.96
N LEU A 117 20.66 -17.18 -9.81
CA LEU A 117 19.27 -16.73 -9.75
C LEU A 117 19.18 -15.24 -10.05
N TRP A 118 20.12 -14.45 -9.53
CA TRP A 118 20.22 -13.02 -9.79
C TRP A 118 20.39 -12.72 -11.28
N ALA A 119 21.21 -13.47 -12.02
CA ALA A 119 21.39 -13.28 -13.47
C ALA A 119 20.08 -13.42 -14.30
N VAL A 120 19.09 -14.16 -13.78
CA VAL A 120 17.76 -14.28 -14.40
C VAL A 120 16.84 -13.15 -13.93
N VAL A 121 16.84 -12.89 -12.63
CA VAL A 121 16.01 -11.87 -11.98
C VAL A 121 16.40 -10.45 -12.41
N GLU A 122 17.68 -10.17 -12.57
CA GLU A 122 18.23 -8.91 -13.08
C GLU A 122 17.68 -8.60 -14.48
N LYS A 123 17.67 -9.59 -15.38
CA LYS A 123 17.10 -9.43 -16.73
C LYS A 123 15.61 -9.12 -16.68
N LEU A 124 14.87 -9.73 -15.75
CA LEU A 124 13.46 -9.43 -15.54
C LEU A 124 13.26 -8.02 -14.97
N PHE A 125 14.09 -7.57 -14.04
CA PHE A 125 14.03 -6.21 -13.48
C PHE A 125 14.35 -5.15 -14.52
N VAL A 126 15.44 -5.32 -15.29
CA VAL A 126 15.85 -4.39 -16.35
C VAL A 126 14.81 -4.35 -17.47
N ALA A 127 14.32 -5.51 -17.93
CA ALA A 127 13.29 -5.58 -18.95
C ALA A 127 11.99 -4.91 -18.49
N PHE A 128 11.52 -5.20 -17.27
CA PHE A 128 10.29 -4.64 -16.72
C PHE A 128 10.37 -3.13 -16.48
N GLN A 129 11.50 -2.63 -15.98
CA GLN A 129 11.73 -1.18 -15.86
C GLN A 129 11.75 -0.51 -17.24
N SER A 130 12.39 -1.14 -18.23
CA SER A 130 12.47 -0.57 -19.59
C SER A 130 11.14 -0.59 -20.34
N SER A 131 10.35 -1.67 -20.28
CA SER A 131 9.06 -1.78 -20.95
C SER A 131 8.02 -0.88 -20.30
N TYR A 132 7.99 -0.79 -18.97
CA TYR A 132 7.09 0.12 -18.27
C TYR A 132 7.42 1.59 -18.55
N LEU A 133 8.72 1.98 -18.54
CA LEU A 133 9.11 3.35 -18.88
C LEU A 133 8.75 3.69 -20.33
N ALA A 134 8.89 2.73 -21.24
CA ALA A 134 8.43 2.87 -22.61
C ALA A 134 6.91 3.04 -22.66
N GLU A 135 6.13 2.16 -22.03
CA GLU A 135 4.66 2.21 -21.99
C GLU A 135 4.12 3.51 -21.39
N ARG A 136 4.67 3.97 -20.25
CA ARG A 136 4.32 5.28 -19.67
C ARG A 136 4.75 6.44 -20.56
N GLY A 137 5.94 6.37 -21.15
CA GLY A 137 6.40 7.34 -22.14
C GLY A 137 5.40 7.46 -23.30
N PHE A 138 5.01 6.32 -23.88
CA PHE A 138 4.04 6.25 -24.95
C PHE A 138 2.65 6.73 -24.52
N SER A 139 2.16 6.33 -23.35
CA SER A 139 0.88 6.79 -22.83
C SER A 139 0.84 8.31 -22.62
N ALA A 140 1.89 8.89 -22.03
CA ALA A 140 2.02 10.34 -21.88
C ALA A 140 2.09 11.07 -23.23
N VAL A 141 2.80 10.49 -24.21
CA VAL A 141 2.86 11.00 -25.59
C VAL A 141 1.47 10.92 -26.25
N THR A 142 0.76 9.80 -26.13
CA THR A 142 -0.59 9.62 -26.67
C THR A 142 -1.59 10.58 -26.03
N ASP A 143 -1.53 10.80 -24.72
CA ASP A 143 -2.38 11.79 -24.04
C ASP A 143 -2.08 13.22 -24.50
N LEU A 144 -0.80 13.57 -24.67
CA LEU A 144 -0.41 14.88 -25.18
C LEU A 144 -0.89 15.10 -26.63
N LEU A 145 -0.75 14.08 -27.47
CA LEU A 145 -1.13 14.10 -28.88
C LEU A 145 -2.64 14.02 -29.12
N SER A 146 -3.41 13.39 -28.22
CA SER A 146 -4.87 13.20 -28.37
C SER A 146 -5.70 14.30 -27.72
N LYS A 147 -5.28 14.82 -26.56
CA LYS A 147 -6.10 15.75 -25.74
C LYS A 147 -5.62 17.20 -25.70
N LYS A 148 -4.36 17.51 -26.05
CA LYS A 148 -3.74 18.84 -25.83
C LYS A 148 -3.15 19.51 -27.09
N ARG A 149 -3.75 19.28 -28.26
CA ARG A 149 -3.18 19.64 -29.58
C ARG A 149 -2.87 21.11 -29.86
N ASN A 150 -3.38 22.09 -29.10
CA ASN A 150 -3.24 23.51 -29.50
C ASN A 150 -2.20 24.36 -28.75
N ARG A 151 -1.46 23.85 -27.74
CA ARG A 151 -0.53 24.71 -26.98
C ARG A 151 0.79 24.12 -26.47
N LEU A 152 1.09 22.83 -26.68
CA LEU A 152 2.28 22.21 -26.06
C LEU A 152 3.20 21.57 -27.10
N GLN A 153 4.50 21.86 -26.99
CA GLN A 153 5.55 21.35 -27.87
C GLN A 153 6.38 20.29 -27.15
N MET A 154 6.07 19.03 -27.44
CA MET A 154 6.58 17.83 -26.78
C MET A 154 8.10 17.76 -26.65
N VAL A 155 8.84 18.22 -27.67
CA VAL A 155 10.31 18.13 -27.74
C VAL A 155 11.01 19.44 -27.35
N LYS A 156 10.41 20.59 -27.64
CA LYS A 156 11.07 21.90 -27.51
C LYS A 156 10.95 22.55 -26.13
N ARG A 157 9.93 22.18 -25.33
CA ARG A 157 9.66 22.81 -24.03
C ARG A 157 9.93 21.93 -22.81
N GLY A 158 10.28 20.65 -23.02
CA GLY A 158 10.48 19.69 -21.94
C GLY A 158 9.20 19.16 -21.28
N ASP A 159 8.04 19.36 -21.92
CA ASP A 159 6.73 18.99 -21.37
C ASP A 159 6.62 17.49 -21.07
N LEU A 160 7.18 16.64 -21.94
CA LEU A 160 7.23 15.19 -21.71
C LEU A 160 8.06 14.85 -20.46
N ARG A 161 9.19 15.55 -20.26
CA ARG A 161 10.04 15.36 -19.07
C ARG A 161 9.31 15.76 -17.80
N ILE A 162 8.56 16.87 -17.82
CA ILE A 162 7.72 17.30 -16.68
C ILE A 162 6.59 16.29 -16.41
N MET A 163 6.02 15.66 -17.44
CA MET A 163 4.98 14.64 -17.23
C MET A 163 5.50 13.29 -16.73
N LEU A 164 6.73 12.93 -17.10
CA LEU A 164 7.35 11.66 -16.72
C LEU A 164 8.15 11.74 -15.41
N THR A 165 8.38 12.94 -14.86
CA THR A 165 9.17 13.16 -13.65
C THR A 165 8.42 14.04 -12.66
N ASN A 166 8.74 13.95 -11.36
CA ASN A 166 8.13 14.78 -10.32
C ASN A 166 8.71 16.20 -10.27
N ILE A 167 9.31 16.68 -11.36
CA ILE A 167 9.86 18.03 -11.47
C ILE A 167 8.69 19.02 -11.48
N SER A 168 8.51 19.72 -10.37
CA SER A 168 7.56 20.83 -10.30
C SER A 168 8.14 22.06 -11.01
N PRO A 169 7.39 22.71 -11.92
CA PRO A 169 7.86 23.93 -12.54
C PRO A 169 8.02 25.01 -11.48
N ASN A 170 9.15 25.73 -11.50
CA ASN A 170 9.38 26.85 -10.60
C ASN A 170 8.51 28.05 -11.01
N VAL A 171 7.26 28.04 -10.55
CA VAL A 171 6.23 29.03 -10.88
C VAL A 171 6.67 30.45 -10.50
N LYS A 172 7.34 30.61 -9.34
CA LYS A 172 7.83 31.92 -8.87
C LYS A 172 8.83 32.53 -9.87
N LYS A 173 9.77 31.72 -10.37
CA LYS A 173 10.74 32.15 -11.38
C LYS A 173 10.07 32.48 -12.72
N LEU A 174 9.10 31.67 -13.16
CA LEU A 174 8.35 31.92 -14.39
C LEU A 174 7.54 33.23 -14.34
N VAL A 175 6.87 33.50 -13.21
CA VAL A 175 6.13 34.75 -13.00
C VAL A 175 7.07 35.95 -12.97
N SER A 176 8.26 35.84 -12.38
CA SER A 176 9.24 36.93 -12.36
C SER A 176 9.79 37.31 -13.74
N LEU A 177 9.84 36.36 -14.68
CA LEU A 177 10.30 36.56 -16.06
C LEU A 177 9.20 37.09 -16.99
N HIS A 178 7.93 36.90 -16.65
CA HIS A 178 6.79 37.35 -17.45
C HIS A 178 6.35 38.75 -17.02
N ARG A 179 7.19 39.76 -17.28
CA ARG A 179 6.73 41.16 -17.23
C ARG A 179 6.06 41.50 -18.55
N THR A 180 4.79 41.88 -18.49
CA THR A 180 4.04 42.43 -19.62
C THR A 180 4.70 43.73 -20.07
N HIS A 181 5.16 43.79 -21.33
CA HIS A 181 5.50 45.08 -21.93
C HIS A 181 4.22 45.93 -21.98
N PRO A 182 4.25 47.19 -21.52
CA PRO A 182 3.10 48.07 -21.68
C PRO A 182 2.91 48.32 -23.17
N SER A 183 1.73 48.02 -23.69
CA SER A 183 1.30 48.43 -25.02
C SER A 183 1.15 49.96 -25.04
N HIS A 184 1.87 50.62 -25.96
CA HIS A 184 1.69 52.02 -26.32
C HIS A 184 0.40 52.22 -27.12
#